data_AF-A0A9Q3FMS9-F1
#
_entry.id   AF-A0A9Q3FMS9-F1
#
_cell.length_a   1.000
_cell.length_b   1.000
_cell.length_c   1.000
_cell.angle_alpha   90.00
_cell.angle_beta   90.00
_cell.angle_gamma   90.00
#
_symmetry.space_group_name_H-M   'P 1'
#
loop_
_entity.id
_entity.type
_entity.pdbx_description
1 polymer ?
#
loop_
_entity_poly.entity_id
_entity_poly.type
_entity_poly.pdbx_seq_one_letter_code
_entity_poly.pdbx_strand_id
1 'polypeptide(L)'
;MRHDIIEVLYTYKNAFASDNEPLGAIKGNEADVALNIDRPAYPASPRAREALEKHIQELIQFDVLRKVGHNEEVEVTTLVISSCNNDK
;
A
#
# COMPACT_ATOMS: atom_id res chain seq x y z
N MET A 1 7.71 28.85 -24.32
CA MET A 1 7.61 28.70 -22.84
C MET A 1 6.30 28.10 -22.37
N ARG A 2 5.12 28.70 -22.58
CA ARG A 2 3.84 28.10 -22.12
C ARG A 2 3.40 26.86 -22.92
N HIS A 3 3.75 26.80 -24.21
CA HIS A 3 3.46 25.63 -25.07
C HIS A 3 4.36 24.43 -24.71
N ASP A 4 5.63 24.71 -24.43
CA ASP A 4 6.67 23.72 -24.17
C ASP A 4 6.34 22.87 -22.93
N ILE A 5 5.76 23.49 -21.90
CA ILE A 5 5.34 22.77 -20.68
C ILE A 5 4.16 21.84 -20.95
N ILE A 6 3.17 22.29 -21.73
CA ILE A 6 1.98 21.47 -22.04
C ILE A 6 2.40 20.25 -22.87
N GLU A 7 3.31 20.43 -23.81
CA GLU A 7 3.84 19.36 -24.65
C GLU A 7 4.58 18.31 -23.80
N VAL A 8 5.40 18.74 -22.84
CA VAL A 8 6.09 17.85 -21.91
C VAL A 8 5.08 17.09 -21.03
N LEU A 9 4.10 17.77 -20.43
CA LEU A 9 3.08 17.13 -19.59
C LEU A 9 2.24 16.12 -20.37
N TYR A 10 1.92 16.42 -21.63
CA TYR A 10 1.17 15.51 -22.50
C TYR A 10 2.01 14.29 -22.89
N THR A 11 3.29 14.50 -23.21
CA THR A 11 4.23 13.44 -23.58
C THR A 11 4.46 12.46 -22.43
N TYR A 12 4.61 12.97 -21.21
CA TYR A 12 4.88 12.18 -20.01
C TYR A 12 3.65 11.98 -19.11
N LYS A 13 2.43 12.05 -19.64
CA LYS A 13 1.19 12.01 -18.84
C LYS A 13 1.08 10.79 -17.90
N ASN A 14 1.66 9.64 -18.28
CA ASN A 14 1.66 8.40 -17.49
C ASN A 14 2.73 8.38 -16.39
N ALA A 15 3.64 9.36 -16.37
CA ALA A 15 4.62 9.52 -15.30
C ALA A 15 4.03 10.21 -14.06
N PHE A 16 2.81 10.75 -14.17
CA PHE A 16 2.12 11.44 -13.09
C PHE A 16 0.99 10.58 -12.54
N ALA A 17 0.75 10.70 -11.23
CA ALA A 17 -0.44 10.14 -10.63
C ALA A 17 -1.70 10.82 -11.19
N SER A 18 -2.72 10.03 -11.48
CA SER A 18 -4.04 10.53 -11.88
C SER A 18 -5.13 9.92 -11.00
N ASP A 19 -6.35 10.43 -11.09
CA ASP A 19 -7.48 9.87 -10.33
C ASP A 19 -7.74 8.38 -10.66
N ASN A 20 -7.39 7.96 -11.88
CA ASN A 20 -7.52 6.57 -12.35
C ASN A 20 -6.27 5.72 -12.06
N GLU A 21 -5.10 6.35 -11.93
CA GLU A 21 -3.81 5.70 -11.64
C GLU A 21 -3.10 6.48 -10.52
N PRO A 22 -3.58 6.37 -9.27
CA PRO A 22 -3.17 7.24 -8.16
C PRO A 22 -1.72 7.02 -7.72
N LEU A 23 -1.12 5.90 -8.10
CA LEU A 23 0.28 5.57 -7.81
C LEU A 23 1.21 5.85 -9.01
N GLY A 24 0.66 6.18 -10.18
CA GLY A 24 1.42 6.25 -11.43
C GLY A 24 2.00 4.91 -11.87
N ALA A 25 2.73 4.89 -12.98
CA ALA A 25 3.33 3.67 -13.55
C ALA A 25 4.61 3.21 -12.82
N ILE A 26 4.54 2.95 -11.51
CA ILE A 26 5.66 2.38 -10.73
C ILE A 26 5.84 0.91 -11.15
N LYS A 27 7.00 0.57 -11.72
CA LYS A 27 7.37 -0.78 -12.12
C LYS A 27 8.64 -1.24 -11.39
N GLY A 28 8.66 -2.48 -10.91
CA GLY A 28 9.89 -3.19 -10.53
C GLY A 28 10.49 -2.86 -9.16
N ASN A 29 9.69 -2.41 -8.19
CA ASN A 29 10.18 -2.12 -6.84
C ASN A 29 9.99 -3.34 -5.91
N GLU A 30 10.46 -4.51 -6.35
CA GLU A 30 10.47 -5.72 -5.53
C GLU A 30 11.61 -5.58 -4.50
N ALA A 31 11.24 -5.41 -3.23
CA ALA A 31 12.19 -5.36 -2.13
C ALA A 31 12.31 -6.74 -1.50
N ASP A 32 13.51 -7.33 -1.55
CA ASP A 32 13.82 -8.53 -0.78
C ASP A 32 14.07 -8.14 0.68
N VAL A 33 13.11 -8.46 1.55
CA VAL A 33 13.16 -8.09 2.97
C VAL A 33 13.42 -9.35 3.81
N ALA A 34 14.62 -9.43 4.39
CA ALA A 34 14.95 -10.46 5.37
C ALA A 34 14.26 -10.18 6.72
N LEU A 35 13.60 -11.20 7.27
CA LEU A 35 12.84 -11.15 8.52
C LEU A 35 13.73 -10.91 9.75
N ASN A 36 13.44 -9.84 10.51
CA ASN A 36 13.77 -9.74 11.93
C ASN A 36 12.50 -9.97 12.74
N ILE A 37 12.32 -11.20 13.21
CA ILE A 37 11.14 -11.66 13.94
C ILE A 37 11.32 -11.24 15.40
N ASP A 38 10.68 -10.17 15.89
CA ASP A 38 10.44 -10.00 17.35
C ASP A 38 9.66 -8.74 17.79
N ARG A 39 8.59 -8.32 17.10
CA ARG A 39 7.74 -7.25 17.64
C ARG A 39 6.24 -7.54 17.51
N PRO A 40 5.52 -7.74 18.62
CA PRO A 40 4.06 -7.81 18.58
C PRO A 40 3.48 -6.45 18.17
N ALA A 41 2.34 -6.48 17.49
CA ALA A 41 1.59 -5.27 17.16
C ALA A 41 1.15 -4.56 18.45
N TYR A 42 1.37 -3.25 18.54
CA TYR A 42 0.90 -2.44 19.66
C TYR A 42 -0.59 -2.12 19.50
N PRO A 43 -1.38 -2.10 20.59
CA PRO A 43 -2.78 -1.75 20.53
C PRO A 43 -2.95 -0.28 20.09
N ALA A 44 -3.72 -0.07 19.03
CA ALA A 44 -4.13 1.27 18.60
C ALA A 44 -5.31 1.78 19.44
N SER A 45 -5.41 3.09 19.65
CA SER A 45 -6.60 3.69 20.25
C SER A 45 -7.81 3.57 19.32
N PRO A 46 -9.07 3.59 19.82
CA PRO A 46 -10.26 3.47 18.97
C PRO A 46 -10.29 4.50 17.83
N ARG A 47 -9.97 5.77 18.14
CA ARG A 47 -9.86 6.84 17.15
C ARG A 47 -8.76 6.58 16.11
N ALA A 48 -7.62 6.05 16.54
CA ALA A 48 -6.54 5.69 15.62
C ALA A 48 -6.94 4.52 14.73
N ARG A 49 -7.67 3.53 15.27
CA ARG A 49 -8.16 2.38 14.51
C ARG A 49 -9.13 2.80 13.40
N GLU A 50 -10.08 3.69 13.69
CA GLU A 50 -11.02 4.22 12.69
C GLU A 50 -10.31 4.97 11.56
N ALA A 51 -9.31 5.80 11.89
CA ALA A 51 -8.53 6.51 10.89
C ALA A 51 -7.67 5.56 10.04
N LEU A 52 -7.06 4.56 10.67
CA LEU A 52 -6.24 3.54 9.99
C LEU A 52 -7.11 2.67 9.07
N GLU A 53 -8.31 2.27 9.50
CA GLU A 53 -9.21 1.43 8.70
C GLU A 53 -9.50 2.08 7.34
N LYS A 54 -9.79 3.40 7.31
CA LYS A 54 -10.02 4.12 6.05
C LYS A 54 -8.82 3.99 5.10
N HIS A 55 -7.61 4.21 5.59
CA HIS A 55 -6.41 4.15 4.77
C HIS A 55 -6.06 2.71 4.35
N ILE A 56 -6.30 1.72 5.20
CA ILE A 56 -6.13 0.31 4.85
C ILE A 56 -7.06 -0.06 3.70
N GLN A 57 -8.33 0.37 3.74
CA GLN A 57 -9.28 0.12 2.66
C GLN A 57 -8.87 0.79 1.34
N GLU A 58 -8.37 2.02 1.39
CA GLU A 58 -7.81 2.71 0.20
C GLU A 58 -6.63 1.93 -0.40
N LEU A 59 -5.72 1.44 0.44
CA LEU A 59 -4.56 0.65 -0.01
C LEU A 59 -4.96 -0.73 -0.58
N ILE A 60 -6.05 -1.33 -0.10
CA ILE A 60 -6.60 -2.55 -0.69
C ILE A 60 -7.19 -2.26 -2.07
N GLN A 61 -7.92 -1.15 -2.23
CA GLN A 61 -8.49 -0.75 -3.53
C GLN A 61 -7.43 -0.43 -4.58
N PHE A 62 -6.26 0.04 -4.15
CA PHE A 62 -5.13 0.31 -5.04
C PHE A 62 -4.23 -0.92 -5.28
N ASP A 63 -4.67 -2.12 -4.88
CA ASP A 63 -3.91 -3.38 -4.98
C ASP A 63 -2.51 -3.30 -4.34
N VAL A 64 -2.30 -2.36 -3.40
CA VAL A 64 -1.06 -2.25 -2.60
C VAL A 64 -1.08 -3.26 -1.46
N LEU A 65 -2.26 -3.47 -0.86
CA LEU A 65 -2.48 -4.47 0.18
C LEU A 65 -3.45 -5.54 -0.30
N ARG A 66 -3.10 -6.80 -0.02
CA ARG A 66 -3.98 -7.95 -0.26
C ARG A 66 -4.39 -8.55 1.07
N LYS A 67 -5.67 -8.91 1.21
CA LYS A 67 -6.16 -9.66 2.36
C LYS A 67 -5.67 -11.12 2.25
N VAL A 68 -4.97 -11.57 3.30
CA VAL A 68 -4.48 -12.94 3.44
C VAL A 68 -5.38 -13.70 4.40
N GLY A 69 -5.75 -14.94 4.04
CA GLY A 69 -6.52 -15.82 4.92
C GLY A 69 -5.71 -16.26 6.15
N HIS A 70 -6.39 -16.56 7.27
CA HIS A 70 -5.71 -16.95 8.52
C HIS A 70 -4.77 -18.17 8.37
N ASN A 71 -5.09 -19.08 7.45
CA ASN A 71 -4.33 -20.30 7.18
C ASN A 71 -3.73 -20.31 5.75
N GLU A 72 -3.67 -19.16 5.10
CA GLU A 72 -3.07 -19.09 3.77
C GLU A 72 -1.55 -19.14 3.90
N GLU A 73 -0.91 -20.13 3.28
CA GLU A 73 0.54 -20.19 3.18
C GLU A 73 1.01 -19.09 2.24
N VAL A 74 1.82 -18.17 2.77
CA VAL A 74 2.45 -17.09 2.02
C VAL A 74 3.95 -17.33 2.02
N GLU A 75 4.58 -17.14 0.87
CA GLU A 75 6.04 -17.20 0.75
C GLU A 75 6.69 -16.17 1.68
N VAL A 76 7.79 -16.56 2.33
CA VAL A 76 8.52 -15.79 3.36
C VAL A 76 8.94 -14.39 2.89
N THR A 77 9.11 -14.21 1.59
CA THR A 77 9.52 -12.96 0.94
C THR A 77 8.38 -11.94 0.79
N THR A 78 7.14 -12.35 1.05
CA THR A 78 5.98 -11.46 0.91
C THR A 78 5.71 -10.72 2.23
N LEU A 79 5.72 -9.39 2.18
CA LEU A 79 5.35 -8.56 3.33
C LEU A 79 3.85 -8.74 3.65
N VAL A 80 3.55 -9.28 4.84
CA VAL A 80 2.18 -9.44 5.34
C VAL A 80 1.94 -8.48 6.51
N ILE A 81 0.88 -7.67 6.43
CA ILE A 81 0.39 -6.88 7.56
C ILE A 81 -0.68 -7.71 8.28
N SER A 82 -0.44 -8.05 9.55
CA SER A 82 -1.41 -8.77 10.38
C SER A 82 -2.13 -7.82 11.33
N SER A 83 -3.46 -7.81 11.30
CA SER A 83 -4.29 -7.15 12.29
C SER A 83 -4.64 -8.15 13.40
N CYS A 84 -4.16 -7.91 14.62
CA CYS A 84 -4.61 -8.67 15.79
C CYS A 84 -5.93 -8.06 16.30
N ASN A 85 -7.07 -8.68 15.98
CA ASN A 85 -8.34 -8.33 16.63
C ASN A 85 -8.34 -8.91 18.04
N ASN A 86 -8.08 -8.05 19.04
CA ASN A 86 -8.36 -8.36 20.44
C ASN A 86 -9.85 -8.06 20.71
N ASP A 87 -10.74 -8.82 20.08
CA ASP A 87 -12.15 -8.80 20.46
C ASP A 87 -12.29 -9.68 21.72
N LYS A 88 -12.25 -9.02 22.88
CA LYS A 88 -12.85 -9.50 24.12
C LYS A 88 -14.14 -8.74 24.38
#